data_AF-A0A967WDS2-F1
#
_entry.id   AF-A0A967WDS2-F1
#
_cell.length_a   1.000
_cell.length_b   1.000
_cell.length_c   1.000
_cell.angle_alpha   90.00
_cell.angle_beta   90.00
_cell.angle_gamma   90.00
#
_symmetry.space_group_name_H-M   'P 1'
#
loop_
_entity.id
_entity.type
_entity.pdbx_description
1 polymer ?
#
loop_
_entity_poly.entity_id
_entity_poly.type
_entity_poly.pdbx_seq_one_letter_code
_entity_poly.pdbx_strand_id
1 'polypeptide(L)'
;GFWIWWDIGNGLMGMIPGFALPLITSFRATRSLVIADIFVVIGVVVGMGFASLTEIVFSGLDFATAFTGYFLPAALTDIVNGIILVPILMVAYDAIVSRSGR
;
A
#
# COMPACT_ATOMS: atom_id res chain seq x y z
N GLY A 1 21.68 3.44 -6.47
CA GLY A 1 22.18 2.20 -5.84
C GLY A 1 20.99 1.43 -5.29
N PHE A 2 21.14 0.12 -5.05
CA PHE A 2 20.13 -0.67 -4.36
C PHE A 2 20.01 -0.21 -2.91
N TRP A 3 18.79 0.06 -2.44
CA TRP A 3 18.54 0.54 -1.08
C TRP A 3 17.54 -0.36 -0.38
N ILE A 4 18.07 -1.38 0.28
CA ILE A 4 17.31 -2.52 0.81
C ILE A 4 16.12 -2.11 1.71
N TRP A 5 16.23 -0.99 2.43
CA TRP A 5 15.17 -0.52 3.32
C TRP A 5 13.94 -0.02 2.58
N TRP A 6 14.11 0.59 1.40
CA TRP A 6 13.02 0.96 0.51
C TRP A 6 12.35 -0.27 -0.10
N ASP A 7 13.13 -1.27 -0.48
CA ASP A 7 12.59 -2.53 -1.02
C ASP A 7 11.78 -3.29 0.02
N ILE A 8 12.24 -3.32 1.28
CA ILE A 8 11.48 -3.87 2.41
C ILE A 8 10.20 -3.04 2.64
N GLY A 9 10.28 -1.71 2.61
CA GLY A 9 9.12 -0.83 2.73
C GLY A 9 8.06 -1.12 1.67
N ASN A 10 8.47 -1.28 0.40
CA ASN A 10 7.60 -1.68 -0.70
C ASN A 10 6.97 -3.07 -0.48
N GLY A 11 7.76 -4.03 0.03
CA GLY A 11 7.27 -5.36 0.39
C GLY A 11 6.19 -5.32 1.47
N LEU A 12 6.40 -4.53 2.53
CA LEU A 12 5.41 -4.32 3.60
C LEU A 12 4.14 -3.66 3.05
N MET A 13 4.30 -2.64 2.19
CA MET A 13 3.20 -1.94 1.56
C MET A 13 2.34 -2.86 0.69
N GLY A 14 2.91 -3.86 0.02
CA GLY A 14 2.14 -4.86 -0.74
C GLY A 14 1.57 -5.99 0.12
N MET A 15 2.30 -6.43 1.15
CA MET A 15 1.92 -7.54 2.00
C MET A 15 0.72 -7.20 2.90
N ILE A 16 0.72 -6.02 3.53
CA ILE A 16 -0.31 -5.63 4.49
C ILE A 16 -1.71 -5.60 3.86
N PRO A 17 -1.93 -5.02 2.66
CA PRO A 17 -3.19 -5.14 1.93
C PRO A 17 -3.65 -6.57 1.68
N GLY A 18 -2.72 -7.52 1.50
CA GLY A 18 -3.04 -8.93 1.35
C GLY A 18 -3.79 -9.52 2.55
N PHE A 19 -3.58 -9.01 3.76
CA PHE A 19 -4.32 -9.42 4.95
C PHE A 19 -5.79 -9.00 4.97
N ALA A 20 -6.23 -8.13 4.04
CA ALA A 20 -7.63 -7.80 3.86
C ALA A 20 -8.43 -8.97 3.26
N LEU A 21 -7.78 -9.91 2.56
CA LEU A 21 -8.45 -10.95 1.78
C LEU A 21 -9.48 -11.80 2.57
N PRO A 22 -9.20 -12.27 3.79
CA PRO A 22 -10.20 -13.01 4.59
C PRO A 22 -11.43 -12.19 4.98
N LEU A 23 -11.36 -10.86 4.88
CA LEU A 23 -12.46 -9.93 5.21
C LEU A 23 -13.29 -9.52 3.99
N ILE A 24 -12.82 -9.86 2.77
CA ILE A 24 -13.48 -9.59 1.50
C ILE A 24 -14.50 -10.68 1.21
N THR A 25 -15.77 -10.30 1.09
CA THR A 25 -16.87 -11.23 0.78
C THR A 25 -17.20 -11.29 -0.70
N SER A 26 -16.95 -10.20 -1.40
CA SER A 26 -17.11 -10.05 -2.86
C SER A 26 -16.25 -8.89 -3.33
N PHE A 27 -15.57 -9.05 -4.46
CA PHE A 27 -14.69 -8.03 -5.03
C PHE A 27 -15.44 -6.84 -5.65
N ARG A 28 -16.78 -6.84 -5.65
CA ARG A 28 -17.61 -5.70 -6.05
C ARG A 28 -18.39 -5.06 -4.91
N ALA A 29 -18.48 -5.72 -3.76
CA ALA A 29 -19.24 -5.19 -2.64
C ALA A 29 -18.54 -3.94 -2.09
N THR A 30 -19.28 -2.85 -1.93
CA THR A 30 -18.76 -1.57 -1.39
C THR A 30 -18.00 -1.77 -0.09
N ARG A 31 -18.51 -2.63 0.81
CA ARG A 31 -17.83 -2.98 2.07
C ARG A 31 -16.43 -3.56 1.83
N SER A 32 -16.27 -4.47 0.87
CA SER A 32 -14.97 -5.07 0.55
C SER A 32 -14.00 -4.06 -0.05
N LEU A 33 -14.49 -3.17 -0.91
CA LEU A 33 -13.67 -2.10 -1.50
C LEU A 33 -13.14 -1.16 -0.41
N VAL A 34 -14.01 -0.72 0.50
CA VAL A 34 -13.62 0.13 1.64
C VAL A 34 -12.63 -0.57 2.56
N ILE A 35 -12.84 -1.87 2.84
CA ILE A 35 -11.88 -2.64 3.65
C ILE A 35 -10.52 -2.72 2.95
N ALA A 36 -10.50 -3.00 1.64
CA ALA A 36 -9.26 -3.05 0.87
C ALA A 36 -8.52 -1.69 0.92
N ASP A 37 -9.24 -0.58 0.71
CA ASP A 37 -8.65 0.77 0.76
C ASP A 37 -8.09 1.11 2.16
N ILE A 38 -8.79 0.74 3.23
CA ILE A 38 -8.27 0.92 4.60
C ILE A 38 -6.93 0.19 4.77
N PHE A 39 -6.86 -1.06 4.31
CA PHE A 39 -5.63 -1.84 4.42
C PHE A 39 -4.52 -1.32 3.48
N VAL A 40 -4.86 -0.75 2.33
CA VAL A 40 -3.92 -0.01 1.46
C VAL A 40 -3.31 1.15 2.20
N VAL A 41 -4.13 1.99 2.84
CA VAL A 41 -3.63 3.14 3.63
C VAL A 41 -2.70 2.67 4.75
N ILE A 42 -3.08 1.63 5.48
CA ILE A 42 -2.23 1.06 6.54
C ILE A 42 -0.92 0.53 5.94
N GLY A 43 -0.99 -0.20 4.83
CA GLY A 43 0.18 -0.74 4.14
C GLY A 43 1.15 0.35 3.71
N VAL A 44 0.65 1.41 3.09
CA VAL A 44 1.46 2.56 2.67
C VAL A 44 2.11 3.25 3.87
N VAL A 45 1.34 3.56 4.91
CA VAL A 45 1.86 4.24 6.11
C VAL A 45 2.96 3.40 6.77
N VAL A 46 2.76 2.09 6.90
CA VAL A 46 3.76 1.20 7.51
C VAL A 46 4.98 1.03 6.60
N GLY A 47 4.78 0.80 5.31
CA GLY A 47 5.85 0.59 4.33
C GLY A 47 6.72 1.83 4.13
N MET A 48 6.10 2.97 3.84
CA MET A 48 6.81 4.24 3.66
C MET A 48 7.36 4.77 4.98
N GLY A 49 6.67 4.55 6.10
CA GLY A 49 7.18 4.88 7.43
C GLY A 49 8.45 4.09 7.75
N PHE A 50 8.47 2.79 7.47
CA PHE A 50 9.66 1.96 7.62
C PHE A 50 10.80 2.44 6.72
N ALA A 51 10.55 2.61 5.43
CA ALA A 51 11.56 3.02 4.47
C ALA A 51 12.19 4.38 4.82
N SER A 52 11.35 5.38 5.12
CA SER A 52 11.81 6.74 5.41
C SER A 52 12.50 6.87 6.78
N LEU A 53 11.97 6.26 7.85
CA LEU A 53 12.53 6.42 9.19
C LEU A 53 13.83 5.65 9.37
N THR A 54 14.03 4.55 8.64
CA THR A 54 15.30 3.81 8.66
C THR A 54 16.46 4.63 8.07
N GLU A 55 16.20 5.61 7.21
CA GLU A 55 17.21 6.54 6.71
C GLU A 55 17.87 7.38 7.82
N ILE A 56 17.17 7.63 8.92
CA ILE A 56 17.75 8.34 10.08
C ILE A 56 18.90 7.52 10.65
N VAL A 57 18.73 6.20 10.72
CA VAL A 57 19.70 5.27 11.32
C VAL A 57 20.81 4.90 10.34
N PHE A 58 20.46 4.59 9.09
CA PHE A 58 21.41 4.02 8.12
C PHE A 58 22.04 5.04 7.17
N SER A 59 21.40 6.19 6.98
CA SER A 59 21.87 7.26 6.07
C SER A 59 22.28 8.52 6.82
N GLY A 60 21.95 8.61 8.12
CA GLY A 60 22.23 9.77 8.96
C GLY A 60 21.37 10.99 8.63
N LEU A 61 20.20 10.81 8.02
CA LEU A 61 19.26 11.91 7.76
C LEU A 61 18.68 12.45 9.06
N ASP A 62 18.41 13.76 9.07
CA ASP A 62 17.62 14.35 10.15
C ASP A 62 16.14 13.98 10.00
N PHE A 63 15.40 14.05 11.13
CA PHE A 63 14.00 13.68 11.16
C PHE A 63 13.12 14.52 10.23
N ALA A 64 13.41 15.82 10.08
CA ALA A 64 12.60 16.68 9.22
C ALA A 64 12.75 16.26 7.76
N THR A 65 13.97 15.97 7.31
CA THR A 65 14.22 15.44 5.96
C THR A 65 13.59 14.07 5.76
N ALA A 66 13.76 13.13 6.69
CA ALA A 66 13.16 11.80 6.59
C ALA A 66 11.63 11.84 6.53
N PHE A 67 11.00 12.69 7.35
CA PHE A 67 9.54 12.77 7.41
C PHE A 67 8.96 13.63 6.28
N THR A 68 9.39 14.89 6.14
CA THR A 68 8.79 15.83 5.19
C THR A 68 9.33 15.68 3.77
N GLY A 69 10.60 15.27 3.63
CA GLY A 69 11.23 15.06 2.34
C GLY A 69 10.89 13.71 1.73
N TYR A 70 10.77 12.65 2.54
CA TYR A 70 10.58 11.28 2.05
C TYR A 70 9.21 10.70 2.41
N PHE A 71 8.89 10.51 3.69
CA PHE A 71 7.66 9.84 4.11
C PHE A 71 6.40 10.49 3.54
N LEU A 72 6.23 11.79 3.80
CA LEU A 72 5.00 12.49 3.49
C LEU A 72 4.67 12.51 1.99
N PRO A 73 5.58 12.90 1.08
CA PRO A 73 5.28 12.87 -0.34
C PRO A 73 5.04 11.44 -0.85
N ALA A 74 5.86 10.46 -0.46
CA ALA A 74 5.69 9.08 -0.90
C ALA A 74 4.37 8.46 -0.42
N ALA A 75 4.07 8.61 0.88
CA ALA A 75 2.84 8.09 1.45
C ALA A 75 1.60 8.72 0.83
N LEU A 76 1.62 10.04 0.57
CA LEU A 76 0.50 10.72 -0.08
C LEU A 76 0.30 10.22 -1.51
N THR A 77 1.36 10.12 -2.32
CA THR A 77 1.23 9.65 -3.70
C THR A 77 0.75 8.20 -3.75
N ASP A 78 1.27 7.34 -2.88
CA ASP A 78 0.93 5.91 -2.87
C ASP A 78 -0.48 5.68 -2.36
N ILE A 79 -0.94 6.42 -1.35
CA ILE A 79 -2.34 6.37 -0.87
C ILE A 79 -3.30 6.79 -1.99
N VAL A 80 -3.02 7.91 -2.67
CA VAL A 80 -3.90 8.41 -3.74
C VAL A 80 -3.98 7.39 -4.87
N ASN A 81 -2.84 6.86 -5.33
CA ASN A 81 -2.83 5.83 -6.37
C ASN A 81 -3.52 4.55 -5.89
N GLY A 82 -3.26 4.12 -4.67
CA GLY A 82 -3.82 2.90 -4.09
C GLY A 82 -5.34 2.92 -3.99
N ILE A 83 -5.91 3.98 -3.40
CA ILE A 83 -7.37 4.12 -3.22
C ILE A 83 -8.10 4.22 -4.58
N ILE A 84 -7.45 4.75 -5.62
CA ILE A 84 -8.04 4.82 -6.95
C ILE A 84 -7.94 3.47 -7.66
N LEU A 85 -6.74 2.88 -7.69
CA LEU A 85 -6.46 1.70 -8.50
C LEU A 85 -7.01 0.41 -7.90
N VAL A 86 -6.95 0.23 -6.58
CA VAL A 86 -7.37 -1.03 -5.94
C VAL A 86 -8.83 -1.34 -6.20
N PRO A 87 -9.80 -0.43 -6.01
CA PRO A 87 -11.20 -0.72 -6.32
C PRO A 87 -11.44 -1.06 -7.79
N ILE A 88 -10.77 -0.34 -8.70
CA ILE A 88 -10.85 -0.60 -10.15
C ILE A 88 -10.38 -2.03 -10.46
N LEU A 89 -9.22 -2.41 -9.91
CA LEU A 89 -8.63 -3.72 -10.14
C LEU A 89 -9.46 -4.84 -9.51
N MET A 90 -10.02 -4.63 -8.31
CA MET A 90 -10.90 -5.61 -7.67
C MET A 90 -12.14 -5.89 -8.52
N VAL A 91 -12.82 -4.85 -9.00
CA VAL A 91 -14.01 -5.00 -9.85
C VAL A 91 -13.66 -5.64 -11.19
N ALA A 92 -12.53 -5.24 -11.80
CA ALA A 92 -12.05 -5.83 -13.05
C ALA A 92 -11.71 -7.32 -12.88
N TYR A 93 -11.04 -7.68 -11.78
CA TYR A 93 -10.73 -9.07 -11.45
C TYR A 93 -11.99 -9.92 -11.34
N ASP A 94 -13.00 -9.45 -10.59
CA ASP A 94 -14.27 -10.15 -10.44
C ASP A 94 -14.97 -10.37 -11.80
N ALA A 95 -14.97 -9.36 -12.67
CA ALA A 95 -15.54 -9.47 -14.01
C ALA A 95 -14.84 -10.51 -14.87
N ILE A 96 -13.52 -10.63 -14.77
CA ILE A 96 -12.75 -11.64 -15.50
C ILE A 96 -13.03 -13.04 -14.94
N VAL A 97 -12.98 -13.21 -13.62
CA VAL A 97 -13.20 -14.50 -12.95
C VAL A 97 -14.60 -15.03 -13.27
N SER A 98 -15.63 -14.19 -13.16
CA SER A 98 -17.02 -14.55 -13.48
C SER A 98 -17.23 -15.04 -14.93
N ARG A 99 -16.42 -14.56 -15.88
CA ARG A 99 -16.46 -14.99 -17.29
C ARG A 99 -15.65 -16.26 -17.56
N SER A 100 -14.66 -16.53 -16.72
CA SER A 100 -13.79 -17.71 -16.84
C SER A 100 -14.44 -19.01 -16.36
N GLY A 101 -15.68 -18.97 -15.87
CA GLY A 101 -16.40 -20.15 -15.36
C GLY A 101 -15.84 -20.71 -14.05
N ARG A 102 -15.09 -19.87 -13.31
CA ARG A 102 -14.50 -20.18 -12.01
C ARG A 102 -15.16 -19.36 -10.92
#